data_AF-A0A7Z9SDX3-F1
#
_entry.id   AF-A0A7Z9SDX3-F1
#
_cell.length_a   1.000
_cell.length_b   1.000
_cell.length_c   1.000
_cell.angle_alpha   90.00
_cell.angle_beta   90.00
_cell.angle_gamma   90.00
#
_symmetry.space_group_name_H-M   'P 1'
#
loop_
_entity.id
_entity.type
_entity.pdbx_description
1 polymer ?
#
loop_
_entity_poly.entity_id
_entity_poly.type
_entity_poly.pdbx_seq_one_letter_code
_entity_poly.pdbx_strand_id
1 'polypeptide(L)'
;MRDNSTLAKLLAEEDISVVHKKVETAAFDVKRRELILPQWKEMPKMIQDLMTCHEVGHALWTSLEMLEEARDRKIEKSFVNVIEDVRIESMIQKRYAGSRKV
;
A
#
# COMPACT_ATOMS: atom_id res chain seq x y z
N MET A 1 -13.88 15.10 7.52
CA MET A 1 -12.51 14.60 7.29
C MET A 1 -12.05 15.11 5.95
N ARG A 2 -10.86 15.72 5.85
CA ARG A 2 -10.26 15.96 4.53
C ARG A 2 -9.92 14.59 3.94
N ASP A 3 -10.33 14.38 2.70
CA ASP A 3 -10.08 13.16 1.96
C ASP A 3 -8.55 13.00 1.77
N ASN A 4 -7.96 11.96 2.37
CA ASN A 4 -6.52 11.67 2.24
C ASN A 4 -6.15 11.19 0.83
N SER A 5 -7.13 10.99 -0.07
CA SER A 5 -6.90 10.52 -1.44
C SER A 5 -5.96 11.41 -2.25
N THR A 6 -6.03 12.74 -2.08
CA THR A 6 -5.10 13.66 -2.76
C THR A 6 -3.66 13.47 -2.26
N LEU A 7 -3.48 13.28 -0.96
CA LEU A 7 -2.16 12.99 -0.37
C LEU A 7 -1.62 11.64 -0.85
N ALA A 8 -2.46 10.61 -0.90
CA ALA A 8 -2.07 9.30 -1.40
C ALA A 8 -1.56 9.37 -2.85
N LYS A 9 -2.30 10.07 -3.73
CA LYS A 9 -1.90 10.30 -5.13
C LYS A 9 -0.59 11.06 -5.24
N LEU A 10 -0.39 12.12 -4.44
CA LEU A 10 0.85 12.89 -4.44
C LEU A 10 2.05 12.04 -3.98
N LEU A 11 1.87 11.20 -2.96
CA LEU A 11 2.93 10.36 -2.43
C LEU A 11 3.27 9.16 -3.33
N ALA A 12 2.29 8.65 -4.09
CA ALA A 12 2.51 7.57 -5.06
C ALA A 12 3.30 8.02 -6.31
N GLU A 13 3.44 9.33 -6.53
CA GLU A 13 4.16 9.90 -7.68
C GLU A 13 3.61 9.46 -9.06
N GLU A 14 2.38 8.96 -9.07
CA GLU A 14 1.67 8.49 -10.26
C GLU A 14 0.15 8.66 -10.07
N ASP A 15 -0.62 8.44 -11.15
CA ASP A 15 -2.07 8.42 -11.04
C ASP A 15 -2.58 7.06 -10.54
N ILE A 16 -2.91 7.02 -9.24
CA ILE A 16 -3.62 5.90 -8.62
C ILE A 16 -5.09 6.26 -8.36
N SER A 17 -5.95 5.24 -8.36
CA SER A 17 -7.33 5.37 -7.89
C SER A 17 -7.42 5.01 -6.41
N VAL A 18 -8.05 5.86 -5.60
CA VAL A 18 -8.29 5.58 -4.17
C VAL A 18 -9.75 5.24 -3.98
N VAL A 19 -10.03 4.04 -3.49
CA VAL A 19 -11.40 3.53 -3.31
C VAL A 19 -11.61 3.05 -1.89
N HIS A 20 -12.80 3.30 -1.36
CA HIS A 20 -13.21 2.79 -0.06
C HIS A 20 -14.17 1.61 -0.27
N LYS A 21 -13.81 0.43 0.25
CA LYS A 21 -14.59 -0.81 0.09
C LYS A 21 -14.87 -1.44 1.46
N LYS A 22 -15.90 -2.29 1.53
CA LYS A 22 -16.19 -3.11 2.73
C LYS A 22 -15.21 -4.29 2.80
N VAL A 23 -13.97 -3.98 3.18
CA VAL A 23 -12.86 -4.94 3.36
C VAL A 23 -12.30 -4.82 4.77
N GLU A 24 -11.64 -5.87 5.24
CA GLU A 24 -11.07 -5.92 6.59
C GLU A 24 -9.80 -5.07 6.71
N THR A 25 -8.97 -5.02 5.67
CA THR A 25 -7.70 -4.28 5.66
C THR A 25 -7.52 -3.50 4.35
N ALA A 26 -6.56 -2.57 4.33
CA ALA A 26 -6.11 -1.91 3.11
C ALA A 26 -5.36 -2.90 2.20
N ALA A 27 -5.34 -2.59 0.90
CA ALA A 27 -4.59 -3.33 -0.11
C ALA A 27 -4.35 -2.47 -1.35
N PHE A 28 -3.28 -2.76 -2.08
CA PHE A 28 -2.98 -2.15 -3.35
C PHE A 28 -3.05 -3.14 -4.51
N ASP A 29 -3.95 -2.90 -5.47
CA ASP A 29 -4.03 -3.66 -6.72
C ASP A 29 -2.99 -3.12 -7.72
N VAL A 30 -1.83 -3.78 -7.77
CA VAL A 30 -0.70 -3.40 -8.65
C VAL A 30 -1.11 -3.38 -10.14
N LYS A 31 -2.05 -4.24 -10.55
CA LYS A 31 -2.49 -4.34 -11.95
C LYS A 31 -3.42 -3.19 -12.33
N ARG A 32 -4.33 -2.81 -11.44
CA ARG A 32 -5.29 -1.73 -11.66
C ARG A 32 -4.81 -0.36 -11.18
N ARG A 33 -3.69 -0.30 -10.46
CA ARG A 33 -3.19 0.87 -9.72
C ARG A 33 -4.27 1.44 -8.80
N GLU A 34 -4.91 0.55 -8.05
CA GLU A 34 -6.03 0.89 -7.16
C GLU A 34 -5.61 0.70 -5.69
N LEU A 35 -5.60 1.79 -4.93
CA LEU A 35 -5.48 1.81 -3.48
C LEU A 35 -6.86 1.57 -2.85
N ILE A 36 -7.01 0.43 -2.19
CA ILE A 36 -8.23 0.05 -1.49
C ILE A 36 -8.06 0.35 -0.01
N LEU A 37 -8.92 1.21 0.54
CA LEU A 37 -9.01 1.48 1.97
C LEU A 37 -10.29 0.87 2.55
N PRO A 38 -10.25 0.36 3.79
CA PRO A 38 -11.43 -0.23 4.41
C PRO A 38 -12.46 0.83 4.78
N GLN A 39 -13.75 0.50 4.70
CA GLN A 39 -14.85 1.38 5.10
C GLN A 39 -15.28 1.08 6.55
N TRP A 40 -14.46 1.51 7.53
CA TRP A 40 -14.78 1.34 8.95
C TRP A 40 -15.66 2.47 9.49
N LYS A 41 -16.56 2.14 10.44
CA LYS A 41 -17.42 3.13 11.12
C LYS A 41 -16.60 4.12 11.96
N GLU A 42 -15.59 3.60 12.66
CA GLU A 42 -14.65 4.37 13.46
C GLU A 42 -13.24 4.04 12.99
N MET A 43 -12.70 4.87 12.10
CA MET A 43 -11.33 4.74 11.61
C MET A 43 -10.48 5.86 12.22
N PRO A 44 -9.56 5.54 13.15
CA PRO A 44 -8.64 6.54 13.66
C PRO A 44 -7.79 7.08 12.49
N LYS A 45 -7.66 8.41 12.39
CA LYS A 45 -6.89 9.05 11.32
C LYS A 45 -5.47 8.49 11.21
N MET A 46 -4.81 8.25 12.35
CA MET A 46 -3.48 7.67 12.39
C MET A 46 -3.41 6.29 11.72
N ILE A 47 -4.41 5.43 11.91
CA ILE A 47 -4.45 4.11 11.27
C ILE A 47 -4.67 4.26 9.76
N GLN A 48 -5.55 5.17 9.34
CA GLN A 48 -5.76 5.46 7.92
C GLN A 48 -4.49 5.99 7.25
N ASP A 49 -3.78 6.92 7.90
CA ASP A 49 -2.51 7.46 7.41
C ASP A 49 -1.45 6.34 7.28
N LEU A 50 -1.33 5.46 8.29
CA LEU A 50 -0.38 4.33 8.25
C LEU A 50 -0.71 3.33 7.14
N MET A 51 -1.97 2.92 7.00
CA MET A 51 -2.43 2.06 5.90
C MET A 51 -2.13 2.71 4.55
N THR A 52 -2.45 4.00 4.40
CA THR A 52 -2.19 4.72 3.15
C THR A 52 -0.71 4.76 2.81
N CYS A 53 0.16 5.08 3.78
CA CYS A 53 1.60 5.11 3.57
C CYS A 53 2.17 3.74 3.17
N HIS A 54 1.71 2.66 3.81
CA HIS A 54 2.13 1.31 3.49
C HIS A 54 1.79 0.94 2.04
N GLU A 55 0.52 1.12 1.66
CA GLU A 55 0.07 0.79 0.31
C GLU A 55 0.64 1.71 -0.78
N VAL A 56 0.95 2.96 -0.46
CA VAL A 56 1.75 3.83 -1.34
C VAL A 56 3.16 3.26 -1.56
N GLY A 57 3.72 2.55 -0.57
CA GLY A 57 4.96 1.80 -0.75
C GLY A 57 4.83 0.74 -1.85
N HIS A 58 3.71 0.00 -1.88
CA HIS A 58 3.44 -0.93 -2.97
C HIS A 58 3.27 -0.23 -4.32
N ALA A 59 2.60 0.92 -4.34
CA ALA A 59 2.50 1.74 -5.56
C ALA A 59 3.89 2.11 -6.10
N LEU A 60 4.78 2.61 -5.24
CA LEU A 60 6.11 3.06 -5.66
C LEU A 60 7.04 1.91 -6.09
N TRP A 61 6.97 0.75 -5.46
CA TRP A 61 8.04 -0.26 -5.56
C TRP A 61 7.61 -1.68 -5.87
N THR A 62 6.33 -2.02 -5.87
CA THR A 62 5.85 -3.34 -6.25
C THR A 62 5.41 -3.33 -7.71
N SER A 63 6.11 -4.08 -8.57
CA SER A 63 5.78 -4.21 -10.00
C SER A 63 5.00 -5.50 -10.27
N LEU A 64 4.19 -5.49 -11.34
CA LEU A 64 3.45 -6.69 -11.76
C LEU A 64 4.41 -7.82 -12.19
N GLU A 65 5.50 -7.46 -12.87
CA GLU A 65 6.55 -8.38 -13.31
C GLU A 65 7.16 -9.16 -12.14
N MET A 66 7.43 -8.50 -11.00
CA MET A 66 7.96 -9.15 -9.80
C MET A 66 6.99 -10.21 -9.26
N LEU A 67 5.69 -9.91 -9.25
CA LEU A 67 4.65 -10.84 -8.79
C LEU A 67 4.46 -12.01 -9.77
N GLU A 68 4.58 -11.74 -11.07
CA GLU A 68 4.54 -12.76 -12.12
C GLU A 68 5.75 -13.69 -12.05
N GLU A 69 6.96 -13.16 -11.84
CA GLU A 69 8.17 -13.97 -11.66
C GLU A 69 8.05 -14.88 -10.44
N ALA A 70 7.56 -14.36 -9.31
CA ALA A 70 7.37 -15.15 -8.10
C ALA A 70 6.36 -16.29 -8.30
N ARG A 71 5.27 -16.02 -9.04
CA ARG A 71 4.28 -17.03 -9.44
C ARG A 71 4.91 -18.08 -10.35
N ASP A 72 5.67 -17.67 -11.36
CA ASP A 72 6.28 -18.58 -12.34
C ASP A 72 7.34 -19.49 -11.68
N ARG A 73 8.03 -18.96 -10.66
CA ARG A 73 8.94 -19.71 -9.78
C ARG A 73 8.21 -20.59 -8.75
N LYS A 74 6.88 -20.58 -8.73
CA LYS A 74 6.02 -21.35 -7.80
C LYS A 74 6.33 -21.07 -6.33
N ILE A 75 6.68 -19.83 -6.00
CA ILE A 75 6.85 -19.40 -4.62
C ILE A 75 5.47 -19.20 -4.01
N GLU A 76 5.25 -19.74 -2.82
CA GLU A 76 3.97 -19.56 -2.12
C GLU A 76 3.71 -18.07 -1.84
N LYS A 77 2.50 -17.64 -2.18
CA LYS A 77 2.08 -16.23 -2.10
C LYS A 77 2.26 -15.64 -0.71
N SER A 78 2.05 -16.43 0.34
CA SER A 78 2.22 -15.98 1.73
C SER A 78 3.65 -15.51 2.01
N PHE A 79 4.67 -16.20 1.49
CA PHE A 79 6.06 -15.77 1.64
C PHE A 79 6.35 -14.52 0.83
N VAL A 80 5.84 -14.44 -0.41
CA VAL A 80 6.01 -13.26 -1.26
C VAL A 80 5.43 -12.02 -0.56
N ASN A 81 4.21 -12.12 -0.04
CA ASN A 81 3.57 -11.03 0.70
C ASN A 81 4.41 -10.58 1.89
N VAL A 82 4.81 -11.49 2.78
CA VAL A 82 5.57 -11.11 3.99
C VAL A 82 6.91 -10.44 3.64
N ILE A 83 7.63 -10.98 2.66
CA ILE A 83 8.93 -10.43 2.24
C ILE A 83 8.74 -9.07 1.58
N GLU A 84 7.72 -8.94 0.74
CA GLU A 84 7.43 -7.70 0.03
C GLU A 84 7.01 -6.58 0.99
N ASP A 85 6.13 -6.87 1.94
CA ASP A 85 5.70 -5.91 2.97
C ASP A 85 6.89 -5.40 3.78
N VAL A 86 7.80 -6.29 4.19
CA VAL A 86 9.03 -5.91 4.90
C VAL A 86 9.93 -5.03 4.02
N ARG A 87 10.04 -5.36 2.74
CA ARG A 87 10.85 -4.60 1.78
C ARG A 87 10.29 -3.19 1.58
N ILE A 88 9.00 -3.06 1.29
CA ILE A 88 8.37 -1.76 1.05
C ILE A 88 8.35 -0.91 2.32
N GLU A 89 8.17 -1.52 3.50
CA GLU A 89 8.18 -0.80 4.77
C GLU A 89 9.58 -0.24 5.06
N SER A 90 10.63 -1.00 4.76
CA SER A 90 12.01 -0.48 4.85
C SER A 90 12.25 0.69 3.90
N MET A 91 11.70 0.64 2.69
CA MET A 91 11.87 1.69 1.68
C MET A 91 11.08 2.95 2.01
N ILE A 92 9.83 2.81 2.48
CA ILE A 92 8.98 3.95 2.86
C ILE A 92 9.59 4.71 4.04
N GLN A 93 10.11 4.01 5.06
CA GLN A 93 10.77 4.61 6.23
C GLN A 93 12.13 5.27 5.94
N LYS A 94 12.77 4.90 4.84
CA LYS A 94 13.97 5.56 4.32
C LYS A 94 13.61 6.82 3.54
N ARG A 95 12.55 6.76 2.73
CA ARG A 95 12.10 7.89 1.90
C ARG A 95 11.41 8.98 2.71
N TYR A 96 10.54 8.60 3.63
CA TYR A 96 9.72 9.52 4.42
C TYR A 96 10.02 9.33 5.90
N ALA A 97 10.84 10.21 6.48
CA ALA A 97 11.21 10.12 7.90
C ALA A 97 9.99 10.14 8.86
N GLY A 98 8.90 10.79 8.44
CA GLY A 98 7.64 10.86 9.19
C GLY A 98 6.80 9.58 9.16
N SER A 99 7.16 8.55 8.38
CA SER A 99 6.45 7.26 8.41
C SER A 99 6.94 6.33 9.53
N ARG A 100 7.99 6.71 10.26
CA ARG A 100 8.49 5.95 11.39
C ARG A 100 7.54 6.09 12.57
N LYS A 101 7.27 4.98 13.25
CA LYS A 101 6.62 5.02 14.56
C LYS A 101 7.60 5.69 15.54
N VAL A 102 7.23 6.86 16.04
CA VAL A 102 7.95 7.59 17.09
C VAL A 102 7.47 7.12 18.46
#